data_AF-A0A1H6CM77-F1
#
_entry.id   AF-A0A1H6CM77-F1
#
_cell.length_a   1.000
_cell.length_b   1.000
_cell.length_c   1.000
_cell.angle_alpha   90.00
_cell.angle_beta   90.00
_cell.angle_gamma   90.00
#
_symmetry.space_group_name_H-M   'P 1'
#
loop_
_entity.id
_entity.type
_entity.pdbx_description
1 polymer ?
#
loop_
_entity_poly.entity_id
_entity_poly.type
_entity_poly.pdbx_seq_one_letter_code
_entity_poly.pdbx_strand_id
1 'polypeptide(L)'
;MYKRLLSALLLAVFGLGALLIPTGADRYKLWYRDQVAVLMYHHIHDQDTSTSTITSKLFRDQMNFLLAKGYHFISLQEFKQYLAGASVPDNAVLVTFDDGYESVYSHAYPVLKELKIPAVNFIITETLADPKATMIPSMSKEELIRMSHETNFIGNQCHTNASHRKLDSGEAALVGRETVNGAPETDEQYRSRIYNDAAACASNLSPLQELPVDTVAYPYGIIADEGAEMYGKAGFRYGFTIIPQMATRDADRMHIPRINAGSPWITPERLHTTLKRRAVARTQMSDTVRLSEAVARLGGTVTDDGQSVTIRSDDRVLSGPVGSRRFKSADSAVELSEPVRREHGQLVIGLSDLQRLLGREVTYNRTTGQIYWRQEPRILASQDSKSHQGGTP
;
A
#
# COMPACT_ATOMS: atom_id res chain seq x y z
N MET A 1 45.83 19.08 -45.66
CA MET A 1 45.26 19.98 -44.62
C MET A 1 43.83 19.63 -44.20
N TYR A 2 42.97 19.06 -45.06
CA TYR A 2 41.55 18.83 -44.74
C TYR A 2 41.24 17.73 -43.69
N LYS A 3 42.07 16.68 -43.58
CA LYS A 3 41.81 15.57 -42.63
C LYS A 3 42.02 15.93 -41.15
N ARG A 4 42.86 16.92 -40.83
CA ARG A 4 43.11 17.35 -39.42
C ARG A 4 42.04 18.32 -38.90
N LEU A 5 41.35 19.03 -39.78
CA LEU A 5 40.23 19.93 -39.42
C LEU A 5 38.94 19.16 -39.13
N LEU A 6 38.68 18.04 -39.79
CA LEU A 6 37.50 17.20 -39.52
C LEU A 6 37.56 16.50 -38.16
N SER A 7 38.76 16.08 -37.72
CA SER A 7 38.97 15.44 -36.42
C SER A 7 38.77 16.41 -35.25
N ALA A 8 39.15 17.69 -35.43
CA ALA A 8 38.95 18.73 -34.42
C ALA A 8 37.47 19.14 -34.28
N LEU A 9 36.70 19.11 -35.38
CA LEU A 9 35.27 19.42 -35.35
C LEU A 9 34.43 18.30 -34.68
N LEU A 10 34.80 17.03 -34.90
CA LEU A 10 34.14 15.87 -34.26
C LEU A 10 34.41 15.79 -32.75
N LEU A 11 35.60 16.19 -32.29
CA LEU A 11 35.93 16.29 -30.86
C LEU A 11 35.21 17.46 -30.16
N ALA A 12 34.95 18.56 -30.87
CA ALA A 12 34.16 19.67 -30.34
C ALA A 12 32.66 19.33 -30.21
N VAL A 13 32.10 18.55 -31.14
CA VAL A 13 30.70 18.10 -31.09
C VAL A 13 30.46 17.03 -30.01
N PHE A 14 31.42 16.10 -29.80
CA PHE A 14 31.34 15.17 -28.66
C PHE A 14 31.65 15.82 -27.31
N GLY A 15 32.52 16.84 -27.27
CA GLY A 15 32.82 17.60 -26.05
C GLY A 15 31.67 18.49 -25.57
N LEU A 16 30.87 19.05 -26.48
CA LEU A 16 29.69 19.84 -26.10
C LEU A 16 28.47 18.96 -25.73
N GLY A 17 28.35 17.77 -26.31
CA GLY A 17 27.26 16.82 -25.99
C GLY A 17 27.38 16.19 -24.60
N ALA A 18 28.59 16.10 -24.04
CA ALA A 18 28.84 15.55 -22.70
C ALA A 18 28.68 16.56 -21.55
N LEU A 19 28.46 17.85 -21.86
CA LEU A 19 28.31 18.93 -20.88
C LEU A 19 26.86 19.36 -20.61
N LEU A 20 25.89 18.66 -21.20
CA LEU A 20 24.47 18.75 -20.88
C LEU A 20 24.00 17.51 -20.12
N ILE A 21 24.76 17.07 -19.12
CA ILE A 21 24.11 16.39 -17.99
C ILE A 21 23.38 17.51 -17.26
N PRO A 22 22.04 17.54 -17.19
CA PRO A 22 21.36 18.50 -16.34
C PRO A 22 21.83 18.21 -14.90
N THR A 23 22.77 19.01 -14.42
CA THR A 23 23.22 19.02 -13.01
C THR A 23 22.16 19.62 -12.09
N GLY A 24 20.99 20.00 -12.64
CA GLY A 24 19.76 20.28 -11.91
C GLY A 24 18.97 19.01 -11.62
N ALA A 25 19.56 18.01 -10.97
CA ALA A 25 18.76 17.20 -10.07
C ALA A 25 18.52 18.09 -8.85
N ASP A 26 17.55 19.02 -8.95
CA ASP A 26 16.93 19.59 -7.77
C ASP A 26 16.51 18.38 -6.95
N ARG A 27 17.25 18.09 -5.88
CA ARG A 27 16.91 17.00 -4.98
C ARG A 27 15.56 17.39 -4.41
N TYR A 28 14.48 16.87 -4.99
CA TYR A 28 13.13 17.06 -4.48
C TYR A 28 13.16 16.76 -2.99
N LYS A 29 12.53 17.64 -2.21
CA LYS A 29 12.62 17.55 -0.76
C LYS A 29 11.95 16.26 -0.32
N LEU A 30 12.75 15.36 0.25
CA LEU A 30 12.29 14.10 0.80
C LEU A 30 11.49 14.38 2.08
N TRP A 31 10.20 14.04 2.08
CA TRP A 31 9.31 14.16 3.23
C TRP A 31 9.13 12.81 3.91
N TYR A 32 8.95 11.75 3.13
CA TYR A 32 8.89 10.37 3.59
C TYR A 32 9.30 9.41 2.48
N ARG A 33 9.75 8.22 2.88
CA ARG A 33 10.08 7.10 2.00
C ARG A 33 9.36 5.86 2.49
N ASP A 34 9.13 4.91 1.59
CA ASP A 34 8.60 3.59 1.92
C ASP A 34 7.27 3.62 2.69
N GLN A 35 6.44 4.62 2.39
CA GLN A 35 5.11 4.85 2.96
C GLN A 35 4.28 5.56 1.88
N VAL A 36 2.97 5.39 1.93
CA VAL A 36 2.05 6.00 0.97
C VAL A 36 1.02 6.86 1.71
N ALA A 37 0.87 8.10 1.29
CA ALA A 37 -0.26 8.92 1.70
C ALA A 37 -1.47 8.55 0.83
N VAL A 38 -2.48 7.92 1.42
CA VAL A 38 -3.74 7.65 0.70
C VAL A 38 -4.71 8.80 0.98
N LEU A 39 -5.06 9.56 -0.06
CA LEU A 39 -5.93 10.72 0.03
C LEU A 39 -7.37 10.34 -0.28
N MET A 40 -8.30 10.75 0.57
CA MET A 40 -9.72 10.52 0.39
C MET A 40 -10.46 11.80 0.00
N TYR A 41 -11.21 11.73 -1.09
CA TYR A 41 -12.12 12.75 -1.62
C TYR A 41 -13.53 12.15 -1.80
N HIS A 42 -14.54 13.01 -1.94
CA HIS A 42 -15.93 12.59 -2.21
C HIS A 42 -16.47 13.42 -3.38
N HIS A 43 -17.18 14.52 -3.08
CA HIS A 43 -17.84 15.36 -4.07
C HIS A 43 -16.90 16.48 -4.56
N ILE A 44 -16.69 16.60 -5.87
CA ILE A 44 -15.93 17.70 -6.49
C ILE A 44 -16.87 18.58 -7.33
N HIS A 45 -17.37 19.67 -6.77
CA HIS A 45 -18.37 20.50 -7.43
C HIS A 45 -18.23 21.97 -7.07
N ASP A 46 -18.49 22.85 -8.05
CA ASP A 46 -18.14 24.27 -7.95
C ASP A 46 -19.20 25.14 -7.25
N GLN A 47 -20.43 24.62 -7.11
CA GLN A 47 -21.55 25.37 -6.53
C GLN A 47 -22.04 24.75 -5.22
N ASP A 48 -22.18 23.43 -5.19
CA ASP A 48 -22.55 22.67 -4.00
C ASP A 48 -21.56 22.84 -2.84
N THR A 49 -22.11 22.84 -1.63
CA THR A 49 -21.31 23.02 -0.41
C THR A 49 -21.66 21.98 0.63
N SER A 50 -20.64 21.30 1.15
CA SER A 50 -20.72 20.45 2.33
C SER A 50 -19.34 20.29 2.97
N THR A 51 -19.25 19.61 4.11
CA THR A 51 -17.95 19.32 4.75
C THR A 51 -17.07 18.37 3.93
N SER A 52 -17.64 17.68 2.94
CA SER A 52 -16.99 16.71 2.06
C SER A 52 -17.09 17.08 0.57
N THR A 53 -17.40 18.36 0.28
CA THR A 53 -17.43 18.90 -1.08
C THR A 53 -16.34 19.94 -1.25
N ILE A 54 -15.53 19.82 -2.30
CA ILE A 54 -14.56 20.85 -2.69
C ILE A 54 -14.78 21.27 -4.14
N THR A 55 -14.37 22.49 -4.47
CA THR A 55 -14.44 22.96 -5.86
C THR A 55 -13.41 22.26 -6.73
N SER A 56 -13.68 22.20 -8.04
CA SER A 56 -12.74 21.70 -9.04
C SER A 56 -11.42 22.48 -9.00
N LYS A 57 -11.49 23.79 -8.74
CA LYS A 57 -10.33 24.65 -8.56
C LYS A 57 -9.48 24.23 -7.36
N LEU A 58 -10.09 24.04 -6.19
CA LEU A 58 -9.35 23.64 -4.99
C LEU A 58 -8.69 22.26 -5.19
N PHE A 59 -9.40 21.31 -5.80
CA PHE A 59 -8.83 20.01 -6.14
C PHE A 59 -7.60 20.14 -7.06
N ARG A 60 -7.71 20.91 -8.15
CA ARG A 60 -6.60 21.19 -9.07
C ARG A 60 -5.42 21.85 -8.36
N ASP A 61 -5.68 22.84 -7.51
CA ASP A 61 -4.65 23.55 -6.76
C ASP A 61 -3.90 22.59 -5.81
N GLN A 62 -4.61 21.68 -5.14
CA GLN A 62 -3.99 20.64 -4.30
C GLN A 62 -3.09 19.71 -5.14
N MET A 63 -3.57 19.22 -6.28
CA MET A 63 -2.80 18.31 -7.15
C MET A 63 -1.52 18.98 -7.68
N ASN A 64 -1.65 20.19 -8.24
CA ASN A 64 -0.51 20.96 -8.73
C ASN A 64 0.50 21.27 -7.63
N PHE A 65 0.03 21.61 -6.43
CA PHE A 65 0.90 21.90 -5.31
C PHE A 65 1.70 20.66 -4.88
N LEU A 66 1.06 19.49 -4.81
CA LEU A 66 1.76 18.24 -4.48
C LEU A 66 2.79 17.88 -5.56
N LEU A 67 2.45 17.99 -6.85
CA LEU A 67 3.43 17.81 -7.95
C LEU A 67 4.62 18.77 -7.79
N ALA A 68 4.36 20.06 -7.57
CA ALA A 68 5.40 21.08 -7.40
C ALA A 68 6.26 20.86 -6.14
N LYS A 69 5.77 20.12 -5.14
CA LYS A 69 6.52 19.74 -3.93
C LYS A 69 7.25 18.40 -4.03
N GLY A 70 7.23 17.75 -5.21
CA GLY A 70 7.92 16.50 -5.47
C GLY A 70 7.23 15.27 -4.86
N TYR A 71 5.90 15.30 -4.76
CA TYR A 71 5.11 14.09 -4.47
C TYR A 71 4.91 13.27 -5.74
N HIS A 72 4.89 11.95 -5.60
CA HIS A 72 4.72 11.03 -6.72
C HIS A 72 3.40 10.29 -6.58
N PHE A 73 2.50 10.52 -7.54
CA PHE A 73 1.22 9.83 -7.56
C PHE A 73 1.38 8.40 -8.09
N ILE A 74 0.82 7.43 -7.39
CA ILE A 74 0.87 6.01 -7.75
C ILE A 74 -0.54 5.47 -7.97
N SER A 75 -0.63 4.47 -8.85
CA SER A 75 -1.85 3.70 -9.09
C SER A 75 -2.18 2.79 -7.92
N LEU A 76 -3.44 2.33 -7.87
CA LEU A 76 -3.84 1.29 -6.93
C LEU A 76 -3.02 0.00 -7.12
N GLN A 77 -2.62 -0.33 -8.36
CA GLN A 77 -1.83 -1.52 -8.63
C GLN A 77 -0.41 -1.42 -8.04
N GLU A 78 0.25 -0.27 -8.21
CA GLU A 78 1.55 0.00 -7.57
C GLU A 78 1.43 -0.01 -6.05
N PHE A 79 0.33 0.53 -5.50
CA PHE A 79 0.05 0.46 -4.07
C PHE A 79 -0.12 -0.98 -3.56
N LYS A 80 -0.82 -1.84 -4.31
CA LYS A 80 -0.94 -3.27 -3.97
C LYS A 80 0.40 -3.99 -4.04
N GLN A 81 1.20 -3.71 -5.07
CA GLN A 81 2.56 -4.25 -5.19
C GLN A 81 3.45 -3.80 -4.02
N TYR A 82 3.31 -2.56 -3.56
CA TYR A 82 3.99 -2.05 -2.37
C TYR A 82 3.63 -2.85 -1.11
N LEU A 83 2.35 -3.08 -0.86
CA LEU A 83 1.90 -3.94 0.24
C LEU A 83 2.36 -5.40 0.09
N ALA A 84 2.70 -5.82 -1.13
CA ALA A 84 3.28 -7.13 -1.43
C ALA A 84 4.81 -7.19 -1.36
N GLY A 85 5.50 -6.07 -1.09
CA GLY A 85 6.95 -6.01 -0.90
C GLY A 85 7.72 -5.20 -1.94
N ALA A 86 7.07 -4.71 -3.00
CA ALA A 86 7.72 -3.84 -4.00
C ALA A 86 8.03 -2.46 -3.41
N SER A 87 9.01 -1.75 -3.96
CA SER A 87 9.31 -0.36 -3.57
C SER A 87 8.28 0.63 -4.13
N VAL A 88 8.14 1.78 -3.46
CA VAL A 88 7.39 2.95 -3.96
C VAL A 88 8.34 4.12 -4.13
N PRO A 89 8.02 5.09 -5.01
CA PRO A 89 8.77 6.34 -5.05
C PRO A 89 8.71 7.06 -3.70
N ASP A 90 9.72 7.90 -3.45
CA ASP A 90 9.69 8.82 -2.32
C ASP A 90 8.46 9.73 -2.41
N ASN A 91 7.89 10.13 -1.27
CA ASN A 91 6.70 10.97 -1.22
C ASN A 91 5.50 10.40 -2.01
N ALA A 92 5.31 9.07 -2.01
CA ALA A 92 4.24 8.40 -2.74
C ALA A 92 2.83 8.76 -2.23
N VAL A 93 1.91 9.03 -3.17
CA VAL A 93 0.52 9.41 -2.90
C VAL A 93 -0.43 8.57 -3.74
N LEU A 94 -1.47 8.01 -3.12
CA LEU A 94 -2.60 7.39 -3.81
C LEU A 94 -3.84 8.28 -3.67
N VAL A 95 -4.52 8.61 -4.77
CA VAL A 95 -5.75 9.39 -4.75
C VAL A 95 -6.96 8.46 -4.82
N THR A 96 -7.90 8.62 -3.90
CA THR A 96 -9.14 7.84 -3.84
C THR A 96 -10.38 8.75 -3.78
N PHE A 97 -11.44 8.36 -4.47
CA PHE A 97 -12.75 9.00 -4.41
C PHE A 97 -13.79 8.02 -3.91
N ASP A 98 -14.59 8.43 -2.93
CA ASP A 98 -15.68 7.62 -2.39
C ASP A 98 -17.03 7.99 -3.06
N ASP A 99 -18.04 7.16 -2.80
CA ASP A 99 -19.45 7.30 -3.21
C ASP A 99 -19.77 7.14 -4.71
N GLY A 100 -18.79 7.34 -5.60
CA GLY A 100 -18.98 7.19 -7.04
C GLY A 100 -19.81 8.31 -7.68
N TYR A 101 -19.72 9.54 -7.17
CA TYR A 101 -20.46 10.69 -7.70
C TYR A 101 -20.07 11.06 -9.15
N GLU A 102 -21.07 11.44 -9.96
CA GLU A 102 -20.91 11.96 -11.33
C GLU A 102 -19.92 13.13 -11.39
N SER A 103 -19.90 13.93 -10.32
CA SER A 103 -18.99 15.07 -10.15
C SER A 103 -17.50 14.71 -10.29
N VAL A 104 -17.11 13.46 -9.96
CA VAL A 104 -15.75 12.98 -10.17
C VAL A 104 -15.45 12.91 -11.67
N TYR A 105 -16.37 12.40 -12.48
CA TYR A 105 -16.23 12.33 -13.93
C TYR A 105 -16.29 13.71 -14.59
N SER A 106 -17.16 14.61 -14.14
CA SER A 106 -17.33 15.93 -14.78
C SER A 106 -16.30 16.97 -14.33
N HIS A 107 -15.80 16.91 -13.09
CA HIS A 107 -14.91 17.94 -12.53
C HIS A 107 -13.50 17.44 -12.15
N ALA A 108 -13.36 16.24 -11.61
CA ALA A 108 -12.05 15.72 -11.17
C ALA A 108 -11.27 15.05 -12.31
N TYR A 109 -11.96 14.24 -13.11
CA TYR A 109 -11.39 13.46 -14.21
C TYR A 109 -10.63 14.31 -15.24
N PRO A 110 -11.14 15.48 -15.71
CA PRO A 110 -10.37 16.34 -16.61
C PRO A 110 -9.02 16.78 -16.03
N VAL A 111 -8.98 17.09 -14.73
CA VAL A 111 -7.76 17.47 -14.00
C VAL A 111 -6.79 16.28 -13.92
N LEU A 112 -7.29 15.11 -13.49
CA LEU A 112 -6.49 13.90 -13.37
C LEU A 112 -5.91 13.46 -14.71
N LYS A 113 -6.69 13.55 -15.79
CA LYS A 113 -6.28 13.21 -17.16
C LYS A 113 -5.19 14.14 -17.67
N GLU A 114 -5.37 15.45 -17.49
CA GLU A 114 -4.38 16.47 -17.89
C GLU A 114 -3.06 16.30 -17.15
N LEU A 115 -3.11 16.06 -15.83
CA LEU A 115 -1.93 15.92 -14.97
C LEU A 115 -1.36 14.49 -14.95
N LYS A 116 -2.02 13.53 -15.61
CA LYS A 116 -1.69 12.09 -15.60
C LYS A 116 -1.56 11.52 -14.19
N ILE A 117 -2.48 11.89 -13.30
CA ILE A 117 -2.51 11.44 -11.91
C ILE A 117 -3.35 10.17 -11.81
N PRO A 118 -2.77 9.03 -11.40
CA PRO A 118 -3.52 7.82 -11.11
C PRO A 118 -4.50 8.00 -9.95
N ALA A 119 -5.65 7.33 -10.03
CA ALA A 119 -6.67 7.38 -8.99
C ALA A 119 -7.50 6.09 -8.93
N VAL A 120 -8.26 5.92 -7.85
CA VAL A 120 -9.28 4.87 -7.73
C VAL A 120 -10.60 5.46 -7.24
N ASN A 121 -11.70 5.05 -7.87
CA ASN A 121 -13.05 5.35 -7.42
C ASN A 121 -13.60 4.15 -6.65
N PHE A 122 -14.20 4.39 -5.50
CA PHE A 122 -14.98 3.41 -4.73
C PHE A 122 -16.46 3.68 -4.98
N ILE A 123 -17.12 2.72 -5.64
CA ILE A 123 -18.48 2.89 -6.17
C ILE A 123 -19.50 2.16 -5.29
N ILE A 124 -20.58 2.85 -4.90
CA ILE A 124 -21.76 2.23 -4.30
C ILE A 124 -22.56 1.60 -5.44
N THR A 125 -22.52 0.28 -5.57
CA THR A 125 -22.91 -0.34 -6.85
C THR A 125 -24.41 -0.43 -7.09
N GLU A 126 -25.26 -0.27 -6.06
CA GLU A 126 -26.71 -0.17 -6.26
C GLU A 126 -27.10 1.05 -7.10
N THR A 127 -26.34 2.14 -7.05
CA THR A 127 -26.64 3.37 -7.78
C THR A 127 -26.43 3.22 -9.29
N LEU A 128 -25.71 2.19 -9.75
CA LEU A 128 -25.49 1.90 -11.16
C LEU A 128 -26.78 1.52 -11.91
N ALA A 129 -27.83 1.11 -11.17
CA ALA A 129 -29.14 0.81 -11.77
C ALA A 129 -29.91 2.09 -12.13
N ASP A 130 -29.81 3.12 -11.30
CA ASP A 130 -30.39 4.45 -11.54
C ASP A 130 -29.46 5.53 -10.95
N PRO A 131 -28.48 6.02 -11.74
CA PRO A 131 -27.48 6.96 -11.24
C PRO A 131 -28.05 8.31 -10.80
N LYS A 132 -29.32 8.60 -11.10
CA LYS A 132 -30.01 9.86 -10.75
C LYS A 132 -31.04 9.68 -9.63
N ALA A 133 -31.11 8.50 -9.01
CA ALA A 133 -32.07 8.20 -7.95
C ALA A 133 -31.81 8.97 -6.65
N THR A 134 -30.56 9.40 -6.41
CA THR A 134 -30.14 10.12 -5.20
C THR A 134 -30.00 11.62 -5.46
N MET A 135 -29.92 12.41 -4.38
CA MET A 135 -29.78 13.88 -4.48
C MET A 135 -28.49 14.31 -5.18
N ILE A 136 -27.39 13.57 -4.98
CA ILE A 136 -26.13 13.79 -5.66
C ILE A 136 -25.97 12.67 -6.69
N PRO A 137 -26.04 12.96 -8.00
CA PRO A 137 -25.94 11.94 -9.04
C PRO A 137 -24.67 11.10 -8.93
N SER A 138 -24.79 9.80 -9.19
CA SER A 138 -23.67 8.87 -9.37
C SER A 138 -23.22 8.82 -10.82
N MET A 139 -21.99 8.37 -11.05
CA MET A 139 -21.52 8.04 -12.40
C MET A 139 -22.33 6.88 -12.99
N SER A 140 -22.63 6.98 -14.27
CA SER A 140 -23.16 5.89 -15.08
C SER A 140 -22.10 4.82 -15.38
N LYS A 141 -22.54 3.63 -15.81
CA LYS A 141 -21.64 2.56 -16.24
C LYS A 141 -20.76 3.02 -17.41
N GLU A 142 -21.33 3.78 -18.33
CA GLU A 142 -20.66 4.32 -19.51
C GLU A 142 -19.54 5.31 -19.14
N GLU A 143 -19.77 6.16 -18.13
CA GLU A 143 -18.75 7.09 -17.62
C GLU A 143 -17.61 6.37 -16.92
N LEU A 144 -17.92 5.36 -16.10
CA LEU A 144 -16.91 4.51 -15.46
C LEU A 144 -16.02 3.80 -16.49
N ILE A 145 -16.64 3.16 -17.48
CA ILE A 145 -15.95 2.47 -18.57
C ILE A 145 -15.08 3.47 -19.34
N ARG A 146 -15.64 4.60 -19.77
CA ARG A 146 -14.91 5.60 -20.56
C ARG A 146 -13.71 6.14 -19.82
N MET A 147 -13.86 6.55 -18.56
CA MET A 147 -12.79 7.11 -17.74
C MET A 147 -11.63 6.11 -17.56
N SER A 148 -11.95 4.85 -17.28
CA SER A 148 -10.93 3.81 -17.13
C SER A 148 -10.23 3.47 -18.44
N HIS A 149 -10.96 3.31 -19.55
CA HIS A 149 -10.39 3.00 -20.86
C HIS A 149 -9.53 4.13 -21.45
N GLU A 150 -9.94 5.39 -21.28
CA GLU A 150 -9.22 6.53 -21.86
C GLU A 150 -7.89 6.83 -21.16
N THR A 151 -7.73 6.39 -19.91
CA THR A 151 -6.53 6.70 -19.10
C THR A 151 -5.64 5.50 -18.82
N ASN A 152 -6.21 4.31 -18.61
CA ASN A 152 -5.55 3.12 -18.07
C ASN A 152 -4.95 3.30 -16.65
N PHE A 153 -5.11 4.46 -16.00
CA PHE A 153 -4.58 4.75 -14.66
C PHE A 153 -5.65 5.17 -13.65
N ILE A 154 -6.92 5.24 -14.05
CA ILE A 154 -8.06 5.45 -13.14
C ILE A 154 -8.87 4.15 -13.07
N GLY A 155 -8.90 3.53 -11.89
CA GLY A 155 -9.62 2.28 -11.65
C GLY A 155 -10.91 2.46 -10.86
N ASN A 156 -11.78 1.45 -10.88
CA ASN A 156 -12.99 1.40 -10.07
C ASN A 156 -12.97 0.18 -9.14
N GLN A 157 -13.45 0.36 -7.93
CA GLN A 157 -13.46 -0.62 -6.84
C GLN A 157 -14.70 -0.42 -5.97
N CYS A 158 -14.88 -1.25 -4.95
CA CYS A 158 -16.13 -1.35 -4.23
C CYS A 158 -16.30 -0.30 -3.10
N HIS A 159 -17.49 0.29 -2.98
CA HIS A 159 -17.94 1.02 -1.80
C HIS A 159 -19.25 0.42 -1.25
N THR A 160 -19.30 -0.90 -1.17
CA THR A 160 -20.50 -1.73 -0.90
C THR A 160 -21.48 -1.79 -2.07
N ASN A 161 -22.44 -2.71 -2.00
CA ASN A 161 -23.59 -2.70 -2.90
C ASN A 161 -24.66 -1.74 -2.40
N ALA A 162 -25.21 -2.03 -1.21
CA ALA A 162 -26.37 -1.34 -0.62
C ALA A 162 -26.18 -1.01 0.87
N SER A 163 -24.95 -1.15 1.37
CA SER A 163 -24.60 -1.00 2.79
C SER A 163 -24.00 0.37 3.12
N HIS A 164 -24.05 1.33 2.19
CA HIS A 164 -23.68 2.73 2.43
C HIS A 164 -24.84 3.50 3.10
N ARG A 165 -25.25 3.05 4.29
CA ARG A 165 -26.34 3.63 5.07
C ARG A 165 -26.13 3.45 6.56
N LYS A 166 -26.88 4.22 7.33
CA LYS A 166 -27.07 4.00 8.77
C LYS A 166 -28.30 3.12 9.00
N LEU A 167 -28.22 2.25 10.00
CA LEU A 167 -29.37 1.51 10.50
C LEU A 167 -30.24 2.43 11.37
N ASP A 168 -31.44 1.97 11.71
CA ASP A 168 -32.32 2.67 12.66
C ASP A 168 -31.66 2.89 14.03
N SER A 169 -30.69 2.03 14.41
CA SER A 169 -29.85 2.21 15.61
C SER A 169 -28.85 3.36 15.52
N GLY A 170 -28.65 3.95 14.33
CA GLY A 170 -27.62 4.94 14.03
C GLY A 170 -26.25 4.34 13.70
N GLU A 171 -26.09 3.02 13.82
CA GLU A 171 -24.86 2.31 13.47
C GLU A 171 -24.66 2.22 11.95
N ALA A 172 -23.41 2.09 11.51
CA ALA A 172 -23.14 1.77 10.10
C ALA A 172 -23.65 0.37 9.77
N ALA A 173 -24.24 0.18 8.59
CA ALA A 173 -24.80 -1.10 8.17
C ALA A 173 -23.78 -2.25 8.16
N LEU A 174 -22.50 -1.95 7.92
CA LEU A 174 -21.42 -2.94 7.95
C LEU A 174 -21.01 -3.39 9.37
N VAL A 175 -21.64 -2.87 10.42
CA VAL A 175 -21.31 -3.19 11.82
C VAL A 175 -22.55 -3.56 12.61
N GLY A 176 -23.58 -2.72 12.53
CA GLY A 176 -24.81 -2.91 13.30
C GLY A 176 -25.60 -4.14 12.84
N ARG A 177 -26.43 -4.65 13.74
CA ARG A 177 -27.41 -5.70 13.46
C ARG A 177 -28.73 -5.07 13.00
N GLU A 178 -29.28 -5.55 11.89
CA GLU A 178 -30.56 -5.08 11.38
C GLU A 178 -31.74 -5.68 12.14
N THR A 179 -32.94 -5.11 11.98
CA THR A 179 -34.15 -5.77 12.48
C THR A 179 -34.72 -6.67 11.41
N VAL A 180 -34.75 -7.98 11.67
CA VAL A 180 -35.33 -9.00 10.78
C VAL A 180 -36.55 -9.59 11.48
N ASN A 181 -37.73 -9.43 10.89
CA ASN A 181 -39.00 -9.91 11.44
C ASN A 181 -39.28 -9.46 12.89
N GLY A 182 -38.92 -8.22 13.23
CA GLY A 182 -39.15 -7.63 14.55
C GLY A 182 -38.14 -8.02 15.63
N ALA A 183 -37.08 -8.76 15.28
CA ALA A 183 -35.98 -9.09 16.19
C ALA A 183 -34.62 -8.65 15.59
N PRO A 184 -33.60 -8.40 16.42
CA PRO A 184 -32.24 -8.18 15.92
C PRO A 184 -31.74 -9.39 15.11
N GLU A 185 -31.05 -9.09 14.02
CA GLU A 185 -30.41 -10.04 13.14
C GLU A 185 -29.47 -10.99 13.92
N THR A 186 -29.54 -12.29 13.63
CA THR A 186 -28.61 -13.26 14.20
C THR A 186 -27.22 -13.11 13.58
N ASP A 187 -26.19 -13.67 14.22
CA ASP A 187 -24.83 -13.62 13.66
C ASP A 187 -24.72 -14.27 12.27
N GLU A 188 -25.48 -15.33 12.01
CA GLU A 188 -25.50 -15.99 10.70
C GLU A 188 -26.15 -15.11 9.64
N GLN A 189 -27.26 -14.45 9.97
CA GLN A 189 -27.92 -13.51 9.08
C GLN A 189 -27.01 -12.31 8.78
N TYR A 190 -26.34 -11.76 9.81
CA TYR A 190 -25.36 -10.69 9.67
C TYR A 190 -24.24 -11.09 8.71
N ARG A 191 -23.57 -12.22 8.96
CA ARG A 191 -22.49 -12.71 8.10
C ARG A 191 -22.96 -12.89 6.66
N SER A 192 -24.15 -13.44 6.48
CA SER A 192 -24.76 -13.62 5.16
C SER A 192 -25.02 -12.29 4.46
N ARG A 193 -25.56 -11.29 5.18
CA ARG A 193 -25.82 -9.95 4.63
C ARG A 193 -24.53 -9.25 4.21
N ILE A 194 -23.49 -9.27 5.05
CA ILE A 194 -22.20 -8.65 4.72
C ILE A 194 -21.53 -9.35 3.54
N TYR A 195 -21.51 -10.69 3.52
CA TYR A 195 -20.95 -11.46 2.40
C TYR A 195 -21.71 -11.19 1.10
N ASN A 196 -23.04 -11.22 1.13
CA ASN A 196 -23.87 -11.01 -0.04
C ASN A 196 -23.73 -9.58 -0.60
N ASP A 197 -23.63 -8.56 0.26
CA ASP A 197 -23.35 -7.19 -0.18
C ASP A 197 -21.99 -7.08 -0.89
N ALA A 198 -20.94 -7.65 -0.30
CA ALA A 198 -19.61 -7.68 -0.89
C ALA A 198 -19.59 -8.41 -2.24
N ALA A 199 -20.22 -9.60 -2.31
CA ALA A 199 -20.30 -10.39 -3.52
C ALA A 199 -21.11 -9.69 -4.63
N ALA A 200 -22.23 -9.06 -4.28
CA ALA A 200 -23.03 -8.26 -5.22
C ALA A 200 -22.22 -7.08 -5.76
N CYS A 201 -21.48 -6.39 -4.90
CA CYS A 201 -20.63 -5.28 -5.30
C CYS A 201 -19.56 -5.70 -6.33
N ALA A 202 -18.85 -6.79 -6.04
CA ALA A 202 -17.88 -7.35 -6.97
C ALA A 202 -18.55 -7.79 -8.30
N SER A 203 -19.70 -8.45 -8.23
CA SER A 203 -20.45 -8.90 -9.41
C SER A 203 -20.94 -7.75 -10.29
N ASN A 204 -21.38 -6.64 -9.69
CA ASN A 204 -21.88 -5.49 -10.43
C ASN A 204 -20.77 -4.70 -11.14
N LEU A 205 -19.57 -4.64 -10.57
CA LEU A 205 -18.42 -3.92 -11.13
C LEU A 205 -17.58 -4.75 -12.11
N SER A 206 -17.49 -6.07 -11.91
CA SER A 206 -16.61 -6.93 -12.73
C SER A 206 -16.85 -6.82 -14.24
N PRO A 207 -18.09 -6.69 -14.76
CA PRO A 207 -18.32 -6.52 -16.20
C PRO A 207 -17.82 -5.19 -16.79
N LEU A 208 -17.47 -4.21 -15.95
CA LEU A 208 -17.10 -2.85 -16.38
C LEU A 208 -15.58 -2.68 -16.55
N GLN A 209 -14.79 -3.69 -16.19
CA GLN A 209 -13.32 -3.58 -16.16
C GLN A 209 -12.64 -4.95 -16.26
N GLU A 210 -11.39 -4.96 -16.72
CA GLU A 210 -10.57 -6.18 -16.79
C GLU A 210 -9.89 -6.51 -15.45
N LEU A 211 -9.61 -5.49 -14.65
CA LEU A 211 -8.93 -5.66 -13.36
C LEU A 211 -9.89 -6.23 -12.30
N PRO A 212 -9.41 -7.11 -11.42
CA PRO A 212 -10.25 -7.70 -10.38
C PRO A 212 -10.81 -6.64 -9.43
N VAL A 213 -12.04 -6.87 -8.99
CA VAL A 213 -12.67 -6.12 -7.89
C VAL A 213 -12.34 -6.86 -6.60
N ASP A 214 -11.22 -6.48 -5.99
CA ASP A 214 -10.69 -7.10 -4.77
C ASP A 214 -10.39 -6.06 -3.66
N THR A 215 -10.85 -4.84 -3.86
CA THR A 215 -10.58 -3.70 -2.99
C THR A 215 -11.88 -3.01 -2.61
N VAL A 216 -12.03 -2.70 -1.32
CA VAL A 216 -13.19 -1.97 -0.79
C VAL A 216 -12.73 -0.75 0.01
N ALA A 217 -13.46 0.36 -0.08
CA ALA A 217 -13.47 1.36 0.98
C ALA A 217 -14.72 1.16 1.82
N TYR A 218 -14.60 1.12 3.15
CA TYR A 218 -15.77 0.93 4.00
C TYR A 218 -16.53 2.24 4.19
N PRO A 219 -17.87 2.26 4.10
CA PRO A 219 -18.68 3.42 4.43
C PRO A 219 -18.33 3.97 5.80
N TYR A 220 -18.15 5.29 5.88
CA TYR A 220 -17.71 5.99 7.09
C TYR A 220 -16.33 5.54 7.63
N GLY A 221 -15.61 4.68 6.90
CA GLY A 221 -14.37 4.03 7.30
C GLY A 221 -14.50 3.07 8.47
N ILE A 222 -15.70 2.55 8.72
CA ILE A 222 -15.99 1.68 9.88
C ILE A 222 -16.29 0.27 9.38
N ILE A 223 -15.60 -0.71 9.97
CA ILE A 223 -15.83 -2.14 9.78
C ILE A 223 -15.48 -2.86 11.09
N ALA A 224 -16.12 -3.98 11.36
CA ALA A 224 -15.71 -4.91 12.42
C ALA A 224 -14.91 -6.07 11.83
N ASP A 225 -14.03 -6.71 12.61
CA ASP A 225 -13.19 -7.83 12.15
C ASP A 225 -14.00 -8.95 11.47
N GLU A 226 -15.16 -9.28 12.04
CA GLU A 226 -16.09 -10.25 11.47
C GLU A 226 -16.60 -9.83 10.09
N GLY A 227 -16.89 -8.54 9.90
CA GLY A 227 -17.30 -8.01 8.60
C GLY A 227 -16.15 -8.04 7.59
N ALA A 228 -14.95 -7.66 8.01
CA ALA A 228 -13.74 -7.74 7.19
C ALA A 228 -13.44 -9.19 6.76
N GLU A 229 -13.66 -10.17 7.64
CA GLU A 229 -13.56 -11.60 7.31
C GLU A 229 -14.55 -11.99 6.20
N MET A 230 -15.81 -11.51 6.27
CA MET A 230 -16.81 -11.81 5.22
C MET A 230 -16.42 -11.21 3.87
N TYR A 231 -15.87 -9.98 3.85
CA TYR A 231 -15.29 -9.40 2.65
C TYR A 231 -14.13 -10.25 2.11
N GLY A 232 -13.27 -10.76 3.00
CA GLY A 232 -12.21 -11.72 2.64
C GLY A 232 -12.75 -12.98 1.97
N LYS A 233 -13.83 -13.57 2.51
CA LYS A 233 -14.52 -14.73 1.92
C LYS A 233 -15.14 -14.40 0.55
N ALA A 234 -15.56 -13.17 0.32
CA ALA A 234 -16.07 -12.69 -0.96
C ALA A 234 -14.96 -12.37 -1.98
N GLY A 235 -13.68 -12.55 -1.63
CA GLY A 235 -12.53 -12.36 -2.53
C GLY A 235 -11.83 -11.01 -2.41
N PHE A 236 -12.25 -10.14 -1.49
CA PHE A 236 -11.56 -8.89 -1.21
C PHE A 236 -10.26 -9.13 -0.45
N ARG A 237 -9.22 -8.39 -0.82
CA ARG A 237 -7.88 -8.48 -0.22
C ARG A 237 -7.41 -7.18 0.42
N TYR A 238 -8.09 -6.08 0.12
CA TYR A 238 -7.72 -4.75 0.53
C TYR A 238 -8.96 -3.97 0.99
N GLY A 239 -8.92 -3.42 2.20
CA GLY A 239 -10.01 -2.67 2.81
C GLY A 239 -9.51 -1.32 3.32
N PHE A 240 -10.09 -0.22 2.87
CA PHE A 240 -9.71 1.15 3.23
C PHE A 240 -10.64 1.72 4.31
N THR A 241 -10.02 2.33 5.33
CA THR A 241 -10.69 3.00 6.46
C THR A 241 -10.47 4.52 6.37
N ILE A 242 -10.86 5.28 7.40
CA ILE A 242 -10.57 6.72 7.50
C ILE A 242 -9.58 7.07 8.61
N ILE A 243 -8.79 6.08 9.07
CA ILE A 243 -7.74 6.31 10.06
C ILE A 243 -6.72 7.28 9.45
N PRO A 244 -6.52 8.49 10.02
CA PRO A 244 -5.74 9.55 9.37
C PRO A 244 -4.24 9.33 9.55
N GLN A 245 -3.70 8.25 9.00
CA GLN A 245 -2.30 7.84 9.09
C GLN A 245 -1.72 7.54 7.71
N MET A 246 -0.39 7.38 7.64
CA MET A 246 0.27 6.87 6.45
C MET A 246 0.01 5.37 6.30
N ALA A 247 -0.17 4.90 5.07
CA ALA A 247 -0.14 3.47 4.80
C ALA A 247 1.32 3.01 4.76
N THR A 248 1.65 2.04 5.60
CA THR A 248 2.98 1.40 5.67
C THR A 248 2.88 -0.06 5.20
N ARG A 249 4.03 -0.72 5.00
CA ARG A 249 4.06 -2.15 4.62
C ARG A 249 3.42 -3.08 5.65
N ASP A 250 3.45 -2.65 6.91
CA ASP A 250 2.92 -3.40 8.04
C ASP A 250 1.44 -3.08 8.30
N ALA A 251 0.82 -2.22 7.46
CA ALA A 251 -0.60 -1.96 7.56
C ALA A 251 -1.38 -3.26 7.33
N ASP A 252 -2.37 -3.50 8.20
CA ASP A 252 -3.36 -4.52 7.94
C ASP A 252 -4.05 -4.20 6.61
N ARG A 253 -3.97 -5.14 5.67
CA ARG A 253 -4.49 -4.97 4.31
C ARG A 253 -6.00 -4.76 4.32
N MET A 254 -6.72 -5.26 5.33
CA MET A 254 -8.15 -5.04 5.47
C MET A 254 -8.50 -3.78 6.27
N HIS A 255 -7.50 -3.02 6.75
CA HIS A 255 -7.68 -1.78 7.51
C HIS A 255 -6.69 -0.67 7.09
N ILE A 256 -6.55 -0.45 5.79
CA ILE A 256 -5.64 0.53 5.20
C ILE A 256 -6.07 1.96 5.60
N PRO A 257 -5.15 2.78 6.16
CA PRO A 257 -5.48 4.14 6.59
C PRO A 257 -5.63 5.10 5.41
N ARG A 258 -6.45 6.14 5.59
CA ARG A 258 -6.64 7.24 4.62
C ARG A 258 -6.69 8.60 5.31
N ILE A 259 -6.14 9.60 4.63
CA ILE A 259 -6.12 10.98 5.06
C ILE A 259 -7.19 11.74 4.28
N ASN A 260 -8.16 12.33 5.00
CA ASN A 260 -9.16 13.17 4.37
C ASN A 260 -8.49 14.41 3.74
N ALA A 261 -8.69 14.60 2.44
CA ALA A 261 -8.25 15.76 1.68
C ALA A 261 -9.41 16.54 1.03
N GLY A 262 -10.59 15.93 0.96
CA GLY A 262 -11.81 16.47 0.35
C GLY A 262 -12.67 17.35 1.23
N SER A 263 -12.07 18.11 2.16
CA SER A 263 -12.79 19.12 2.95
C SER A 263 -12.48 20.53 2.43
N PRO A 264 -13.46 21.45 2.34
CA PRO A 264 -13.25 22.79 1.78
C PRO A 264 -12.26 23.64 2.59
N TRP A 265 -11.95 23.22 3.81
CA TRP A 265 -10.99 23.90 4.71
C TRP A 265 -9.55 23.38 4.58
N ILE A 266 -9.30 22.42 3.69
CA ILE A 266 -7.97 21.84 3.45
C ILE A 266 -7.35 22.53 2.23
N THR A 267 -6.62 23.61 2.47
CA THR A 267 -5.82 24.27 1.43
C THR A 267 -4.67 23.37 0.97
N PRO A 268 -4.05 23.62 -0.19
CA PRO A 268 -2.87 22.89 -0.63
C PRO A 268 -1.72 22.84 0.40
N GLU A 269 -1.45 23.96 1.08
CA GLU A 269 -0.42 24.06 2.13
C GLU A 269 -0.81 23.25 3.37
N ARG A 270 -2.10 23.25 3.73
CA ARG A 270 -2.61 22.48 4.86
C ARG A 270 -2.55 20.99 4.58
N LEU A 271 -2.88 20.56 3.36
CA LEU A 271 -2.72 19.18 2.91
C LEU A 271 -1.25 18.76 3.02
N HIS A 272 -0.33 19.51 2.41
CA HIS A 272 1.10 19.26 2.49
C HIS A 272 1.62 19.17 3.94
N THR A 273 1.21 20.11 4.79
CA THR A 273 1.57 20.11 6.21
C THR A 273 1.01 18.90 6.93
N THR A 274 -0.19 18.46 6.59
CA THR A 274 -0.81 17.25 7.13
C THR A 274 -0.01 16.02 6.74
N LEU A 275 0.35 15.86 5.46
CA LEU A 275 1.16 14.73 4.99
C LEU A 275 2.51 14.67 5.70
N LYS A 276 3.18 15.82 5.89
CA LYS A 276 4.44 15.87 6.66
C LYS A 276 4.27 15.51 8.13
N ARG A 277 3.16 15.88 8.76
CA ARG A 277 2.91 15.58 10.17
C ARG A 277 2.51 14.13 10.39
N ARG A 278 1.82 13.53 9.41
CA ARG A 278 1.40 12.13 9.43
C ARG A 278 2.51 11.20 9.00
N ALA A 279 3.46 11.68 8.19
CA ALA A 279 4.69 10.97 7.87
C ALA A 279 5.27 10.42 9.17
N VAL A 280 5.15 9.10 9.33
CA VAL A 280 5.75 8.44 10.47
C VAL A 280 7.23 8.56 10.18
N ALA A 281 7.97 9.21 11.07
CA ALA A 281 9.40 9.09 11.02
C ALA A 281 9.66 7.59 10.97
N ARG A 282 10.36 7.11 9.94
CA ARG A 282 11.19 5.94 10.18
C ARG A 282 12.14 6.43 11.26
N THR A 283 11.76 6.25 12.51
CA THR A 283 12.73 5.87 13.49
C THR A 283 13.49 4.77 12.74
N GLN A 284 14.80 4.88 12.64
CA GLN A 284 15.56 3.67 12.82
C GLN A 284 15.22 3.16 14.24
N MET A 285 13.97 2.79 14.50
CA MET A 285 13.66 1.65 15.33
C MET A 285 14.27 0.57 14.48
N SER A 286 15.55 0.35 14.74
CA SER A 286 16.20 -0.79 14.18
C SER A 286 15.24 -1.94 14.44
N ASP A 287 14.99 -2.77 13.43
CA ASP A 287 14.57 -4.14 13.66
C ASP A 287 15.71 -4.85 14.43
N THR A 288 16.24 -4.25 15.49
CA THR A 288 17.32 -4.77 16.28
C THR A 288 16.72 -5.82 17.16
N VAL A 289 17.26 -7.01 17.01
CA VAL A 289 17.02 -8.08 17.95
C VAL A 289 18.22 -8.16 18.89
N ARG A 290 17.97 -8.66 20.10
CA ARG A 290 19.05 -9.04 21.02
C ARG A 290 19.78 -10.21 20.38
N LEU A 291 21.02 -9.98 19.95
CA LEU A 291 21.76 -10.91 19.09
C LEU A 291 21.84 -12.31 19.73
N SER A 292 22.22 -12.39 21.00
CA SER A 292 22.35 -13.66 21.71
C SER A 292 21.03 -14.42 21.85
N GLU A 293 19.93 -13.71 22.14
CA GLU A 293 18.61 -14.33 22.29
C GLU A 293 18.06 -14.80 20.94
N ALA A 294 18.21 -13.98 19.90
CA ALA A 294 17.73 -14.29 18.57
C ALA A 294 18.46 -15.51 17.99
N VAL A 295 19.80 -15.54 18.11
CA VAL A 295 20.61 -16.68 17.66
C VAL A 295 20.29 -17.94 18.48
N ALA A 296 20.10 -17.83 19.80
CA ALA A 296 19.72 -18.97 20.64
C ALA A 296 18.37 -19.59 20.22
N ARG A 297 17.36 -18.76 19.93
CA ARG A 297 16.05 -19.22 19.44
C ARG A 297 16.12 -19.90 18.07
N LEU A 298 17.12 -19.55 17.26
CA LEU A 298 17.40 -20.17 15.97
C LEU A 298 18.29 -21.42 16.08
N GLY A 299 18.66 -21.84 17.30
CA GLY A 299 19.48 -23.04 17.55
C GLY A 299 20.99 -22.79 17.57
N GLY A 300 21.42 -21.53 17.57
CA GLY A 300 22.84 -21.13 17.61
C GLY A 300 23.32 -20.69 18.99
N THR A 301 24.57 -20.24 19.06
CA THR A 301 25.18 -19.64 20.27
C THR A 301 25.96 -18.38 19.93
N VAL A 302 26.04 -17.46 20.90
CA VAL A 302 26.83 -16.23 20.80
C VAL A 302 27.76 -16.16 22.00
N THR A 303 29.05 -15.99 21.74
CA THR A 303 30.08 -15.74 22.75
C THR A 303 30.58 -14.32 22.60
N ASP A 304 30.67 -13.60 23.71
CA ASP A 304 31.09 -12.21 23.78
C ASP A 304 32.20 -12.09 24.84
N ASP A 305 33.41 -11.75 24.42
CA ASP A 305 34.57 -11.59 25.30
C ASP A 305 34.80 -10.13 25.73
N GLY A 306 33.89 -9.23 25.36
CA GLY A 306 33.98 -7.79 25.62
C GLY A 306 34.54 -7.00 24.43
N GLN A 307 35.44 -7.59 23.64
CA GLN A 307 36.08 -6.95 22.48
C GLN A 307 35.55 -7.50 21.16
N SER A 308 35.28 -8.81 21.11
CA SER A 308 34.85 -9.55 19.93
C SER A 308 33.61 -10.39 20.22
N VAL A 309 32.83 -10.60 19.17
CA VAL A 309 31.65 -11.46 19.19
C VAL A 309 31.92 -12.62 18.27
N THR A 310 31.67 -13.83 18.76
CA THR A 310 31.66 -15.07 17.98
C THR A 310 30.24 -15.62 17.93
N ILE A 311 29.72 -15.86 16.73
CA ILE A 311 28.38 -16.36 16.47
C ILE A 311 28.51 -17.74 15.83
N ARG A 312 27.85 -18.74 16.41
CA ARG A 312 27.74 -20.10 15.86
C ARG A 312 26.28 -20.39 15.53
N SER A 313 26.00 -20.84 14.32
CA SER A 313 24.66 -21.25 13.89
C SER A 313 24.79 -22.25 12.76
N ASP A 314 24.09 -23.39 12.87
CA ASP A 314 24.27 -24.54 11.97
C ASP A 314 25.78 -24.86 11.81
N ASP A 315 26.29 -24.96 10.58
CA ASP A 315 27.71 -25.21 10.27
C ASP A 315 28.56 -23.93 10.17
N ARG A 316 28.00 -22.74 10.50
CA ARG A 316 28.70 -21.46 10.34
C ARG A 316 29.24 -20.95 11.68
N VAL A 317 30.50 -20.56 11.66
CA VAL A 317 31.15 -19.81 12.74
C VAL A 317 31.66 -18.49 12.18
N LEU A 318 31.13 -17.38 12.69
CA LEU A 318 31.58 -16.04 12.32
C LEU A 318 32.08 -15.28 13.55
N SER A 319 33.15 -14.52 13.40
CA SER A 319 33.65 -13.63 14.45
C SER A 319 33.99 -12.23 13.92
N GLY A 320 33.86 -11.24 14.79
CA GLY A 320 34.16 -9.86 14.47
C GLY A 320 34.21 -8.98 15.72
N PRO A 321 34.90 -7.84 15.69
CA PRO A 321 34.90 -6.89 16.81
C PRO A 321 33.49 -6.34 17.07
N VAL A 322 33.15 -6.09 18.35
CA VAL A 322 31.97 -5.29 18.70
C VAL A 322 32.14 -3.89 18.10
N GLY A 323 31.09 -3.35 17.47
CA GLY A 323 31.14 -2.07 16.76
C GLY A 323 31.66 -2.16 15.32
N SER A 324 32.05 -3.36 14.86
CA SER A 324 32.43 -3.60 13.46
C SER A 324 31.21 -3.91 12.61
N ARG A 325 31.26 -3.50 11.33
CA ARG A 325 30.36 -3.98 10.28
C ARG A 325 30.87 -5.25 9.59
N ARG A 326 32.10 -5.67 9.87
CA ARG A 326 32.74 -6.78 9.19
C ARG A 326 32.93 -7.97 10.12
N PHE A 327 32.37 -9.10 9.71
CA PHE A 327 32.49 -10.39 10.38
C PHE A 327 33.12 -11.41 9.43
N LYS A 328 33.92 -12.34 9.95
CA LYS A 328 34.66 -13.32 9.15
C LYS A 328 34.38 -14.74 9.63
N SER A 329 34.30 -15.67 8.69
CA SER A 329 34.44 -17.11 8.92
C SER A 329 35.78 -17.60 8.37
N ALA A 330 36.04 -18.91 8.44
CA ALA A 330 37.24 -19.52 7.85
C ALA A 330 37.39 -19.21 6.34
N ASP A 331 36.28 -19.25 5.60
CA ASP A 331 36.28 -19.15 4.12
C ASP A 331 35.54 -17.93 3.56
N SER A 332 34.95 -17.07 4.40
CA SER A 332 34.13 -15.94 3.93
C SER A 332 34.17 -14.72 4.86
N ALA A 333 33.76 -13.57 4.35
CA ALA A 333 33.49 -12.38 5.15
C ALA A 333 32.10 -11.83 4.82
N VAL A 334 31.39 -11.38 5.85
CA VAL A 334 30.09 -10.74 5.76
C VAL A 334 30.24 -9.28 6.17
N GLU A 335 29.78 -8.37 5.31
CA GLU A 335 29.70 -6.94 5.59
C GLU A 335 28.25 -6.58 5.93
N LEU A 336 28.04 -5.94 7.07
CA LEU A 336 26.75 -5.51 7.60
C LEU A 336 26.47 -4.07 7.19
N SER A 337 25.19 -3.74 7.09
CA SER A 337 24.74 -2.37 6.86
C SER A 337 25.04 -1.49 8.09
N GLU A 338 24.74 -2.01 9.28
CA GLU A 338 25.01 -1.36 10.57
C GLU A 338 25.88 -2.26 11.47
N PRO A 339 26.72 -1.69 12.34
CA PRO A 339 27.57 -2.48 13.22
C PRO A 339 26.76 -3.20 14.30
N VAL A 340 27.27 -4.36 14.74
CA VAL A 340 26.78 -4.98 15.99
C VAL A 340 27.18 -4.05 17.15
N ARG A 341 26.20 -3.59 17.92
CA ARG A 341 26.41 -2.58 18.96
C ARG A 341 25.91 -3.05 20.32
N ARG A 342 26.36 -2.39 21.38
CA ARG A 342 25.83 -2.60 22.73
C ARG A 342 24.76 -1.56 23.04
N GLU A 343 23.61 -2.03 23.46
CA GLU A 343 22.54 -1.21 24.01
C GLU A 343 22.14 -1.76 25.37
N HIS A 344 22.18 -0.92 26.41
CA HIS A 344 21.85 -1.31 27.78
C HIS A 344 22.58 -2.59 28.25
N GLY A 345 23.85 -2.76 27.84
CA GLY A 345 24.67 -3.92 28.18
C GLY A 345 24.44 -5.17 27.32
N GLN A 346 23.49 -5.16 26.38
CA GLN A 346 23.19 -6.29 25.49
C GLN A 346 23.68 -6.04 24.07
N LEU A 347 24.18 -7.08 23.41
CA LEU A 347 24.51 -7.02 21.99
C LEU A 347 23.22 -6.99 21.16
N VAL A 348 23.12 -6.02 20.26
CA VAL A 348 22.00 -5.87 19.34
C VAL A 348 22.49 -5.79 17.90
N ILE A 349 21.67 -6.30 16.99
CA ILE A 349 21.92 -6.32 15.56
C ILE A 349 20.61 -6.12 14.80
N GLY A 350 20.62 -5.37 13.69
CA GLY A 350 19.46 -5.27 12.81
C GLY A 350 19.06 -6.62 12.21
N LEU A 351 17.76 -6.89 12.07
CA LEU A 351 17.22 -8.17 11.63
C LEU A 351 17.72 -8.54 10.23
N SER A 352 17.80 -7.56 9.33
CA SER A 352 18.37 -7.79 7.99
C SER A 352 19.85 -8.16 8.04
N ASP A 353 20.62 -7.57 8.95
CA ASP A 353 22.05 -7.89 9.15
C ASP A 353 22.23 -9.24 9.85
N LEU A 354 21.31 -9.63 10.75
CA LEU A 354 21.26 -10.98 11.30
C LEU A 354 21.03 -12.02 10.20
N GLN A 355 20.07 -11.80 9.29
CA GLN A 355 19.84 -12.70 8.16
C GLN A 355 21.07 -12.79 7.25
N ARG A 356 21.79 -11.68 7.01
CA ARG A 356 23.06 -11.69 6.25
C ARG A 356 24.15 -12.50 6.95
N LEU A 357 24.33 -12.30 8.25
CA LEU A 357 25.31 -13.07 9.05
C LEU A 357 25.02 -14.56 8.99
N LEU A 358 23.75 -14.93 9.18
CA LEU A 358 23.33 -16.32 9.21
C LEU A 358 23.23 -16.94 7.82
N GLY A 359 23.04 -16.13 6.78
CA GLY A 359 22.89 -16.56 5.38
C GLY A 359 21.55 -17.22 5.09
N ARG A 360 20.53 -16.99 5.94
CA ARG A 360 19.20 -17.57 5.85
C ARG A 360 18.17 -16.54 6.31
N GLU A 361 16.99 -16.55 5.69
CA GLU A 361 15.89 -15.68 6.08
C GLU A 361 15.18 -16.18 7.34
N VAL A 362 14.63 -15.23 8.10
CA VAL A 362 13.92 -15.49 9.35
C VAL A 362 12.57 -14.80 9.36
N THR A 363 11.61 -15.40 10.05
CA THR A 363 10.35 -14.75 10.41
C THR A 363 10.50 -14.17 11.82
N TYR A 364 10.22 -12.88 12.00
CA TYR A 364 10.24 -12.21 13.31
C TYR A 364 8.85 -11.65 13.64
N ASN A 365 8.26 -12.13 14.73
CA ASN A 365 7.03 -11.60 15.29
C ASN A 365 7.37 -10.48 16.29
N ARG A 366 7.04 -9.24 15.91
CA ARG A 366 7.35 -8.03 16.70
C ARG A 366 6.56 -7.96 18.01
N THR A 367 5.35 -8.51 18.04
CA THR A 367 4.47 -8.48 19.22
C THR A 367 4.96 -9.44 20.30
N THR A 368 5.43 -10.62 19.89
CA THR A 368 5.87 -11.68 20.83
C THR A 368 7.38 -11.73 21.01
N GLY A 369 8.15 -11.00 20.19
CA GLY A 369 9.60 -11.08 20.10
C GLY A 369 10.11 -12.44 19.60
N GLN A 370 9.24 -13.28 19.04
CA GLN A 370 9.61 -14.60 18.55
C GLN A 370 10.29 -14.54 17.18
N ILE A 371 11.33 -15.35 17.00
CA ILE A 371 12.10 -15.46 15.76
C ILE A 371 12.21 -16.94 15.37
N TYR A 372 12.03 -17.22 14.08
CA TYR A 372 12.07 -18.57 13.53
C TYR A 372 12.75 -18.57 12.17
N TRP A 373 13.35 -19.70 11.78
CA TRP A 373 13.77 -19.90 10.40
C TRP A 373 12.57 -19.83 9.48
N ARG A 374 12.68 -19.06 8.39
CA ARG A 374 11.68 -19.09 7.34
C ARG A 374 11.75 -20.46 6.68
N GLN A 375 10.67 -21.24 6.75
CA GLN A 375 10.58 -22.50 6.00
C GLN A 375 10.42 -22.15 4.52
N GLU A 376 11.28 -22.71 3.66
CA GLU A 376 11.02 -22.65 2.22
C GLU A 376 9.72 -23.39 1.90
N PRO A 377 8.86 -22.86 1.03
CA PRO A 377 7.66 -23.57 0.61
C PRO A 377 8.06 -24.94 0.06
N ARG A 378 7.58 -26.02 0.69
CA ARG A 378 7.63 -27.34 0.05
C ARG A 378 6.73 -27.25 -1.17
N ILE A 379 7.33 -27.21 -2.37
CA ILE A 379 6.61 -27.50 -3.60
C ILE A 379 6.13 -28.94 -3.45
N LEU A 380 4.84 -29.13 -3.15
CA LEU A 380 4.21 -30.42 -3.30
C LEU A 380 4.27 -30.73 -4.79
N ALA A 381 5.20 -31.59 -5.19
CA ALA A 381 5.22 -32.14 -6.53
C ALA A 381 3.82 -32.74 -6.78
N SER A 382 3.16 -32.25 -7.83
CA SER A 382 1.89 -32.77 -8.30
C SER A 382 2.03 -34.28 -8.51
N GLN A 383 1.26 -35.07 -7.75
CA GLN A 383 1.04 -36.45 -8.13
C GLN A 383 0.20 -36.42 -9.40
N ASP A 384 0.91 -36.55 -10.53
CA ASP A 384 0.30 -36.78 -11.83
C ASP A 384 -0.57 -38.03 -11.78
N SER A 385 -1.78 -37.84 -12.27
CA SER A 385 -2.70 -38.88 -12.70
C SER A 385 -2.00 -39.90 -13.59
N LYS A 386 -1.97 -41.15 -13.15
CA LYS A 386 -1.99 -42.29 -14.06
C LYS A 386 -3.19 -43.16 -13.75
N SER A 387 -4.29 -42.87 -14.42
CA SER A 387 -5.33 -43.85 -14.69
C SER A 387 -4.98 -44.62 -15.97
N HIS A 388 -5.22 -45.93 -15.90
CA HIS A 388 -5.66 -46.82 -16.98
C HIS A 388 -4.66 -47.33 -18.03
N GLN A 389 -4.31 -48.61 -17.86
CA GLN A 389 -4.47 -49.75 -18.79
C GLN A 389 -4.06 -50.99 -17.98
N GLY A 390 -4.71 -52.16 -17.93
CA GLY A 390 -5.89 -52.78 -18.53
C GLY A 390 -5.78 -54.29 -18.19
N GLY A 391 -6.88 -55.05 -18.29
CA GLY A 391 -6.82 -56.51 -18.38
C GLY A 391 -7.47 -57.32 -17.24
N THR A 392 -8.75 -57.63 -17.43
CA THR A 392 -9.39 -58.94 -17.12
C THR A 392 -8.61 -60.11 -17.76
N PRO A 393 -8.79 -61.39 -17.34
CA PRO A 393 -10.05 -62.05 -16.99
C PRO A 393 -10.25 -62.41 -15.51
#